data_AF-A0A495JHE7-F1
#
_entry.id   AF-A0A495JHE7-F1
#
_cell.length_a   1.000
_cell.length_b   1.000
_cell.length_c   1.000
_cell.angle_alpha   90.00
_cell.angle_beta   90.00
_cell.angle_gamma   90.00
#
_symmetry.space_group_name_H-M   'P 1'
#
loop_
_entity.id
_entity.type
_entity.pdbx_description
1 polymer ?
#
loop_
_entity_poly.entity_id
_entity_poly.type
_entity_poly.pdbx_seq_one_letter_code
_entity_poly.pdbx_strand_id
1 'polypeptide(L)'
;MSAFEVPNVHIDALLTAGLRFAETGYPLSWYWPSPTAASDPGNWTSSELQLESSQRRRSLSLQTAGRVGAMLLAENRASVNHRYAEDEIEEPYLFTWLPGTPDPIVVLKALACYEYQSCEHPGWRGSEAYQFCDALRLQAIGRLPRYSDAPWIIDDADVFLTARARDR
;
A
#
# COMPACT_ATOMS: atom_id res chain seq x y z
N MET A 1 -18.07 -14.02 -6.30
CA MET A 1 -16.79 -13.41 -6.69
C MET A 1 -15.71 -14.48 -6.65
N SER A 2 -14.71 -14.41 -7.54
CA SER A 2 -13.59 -15.36 -7.63
C SER A 2 -12.29 -14.69 -7.17
N ALA A 3 -11.59 -15.32 -6.23
CA ALA A 3 -10.21 -14.99 -5.90
C ALA A 3 -9.24 -15.74 -6.82
N PHE A 4 -8.08 -15.16 -7.11
CA PHE A 4 -6.98 -15.84 -7.79
C PHE A 4 -5.63 -15.31 -7.30
N GLU A 5 -4.59 -16.11 -7.51
CA GLU A 5 -3.22 -15.69 -7.21
C GLU A 5 -2.76 -14.65 -8.23
N VAL A 6 -2.44 -13.44 -7.77
CA VAL A 6 -1.95 -12.39 -8.66
C VAL A 6 -0.58 -12.77 -9.21
N PRO A 7 -0.30 -12.50 -10.50
CA PRO A 7 1.00 -12.82 -11.06
C PRO A 7 2.09 -11.95 -10.42
N ASN A 8 3.33 -12.47 -10.32
CA ASN A 8 4.46 -11.74 -9.73
C ASN A 8 4.66 -10.35 -10.34
N VAL A 9 4.43 -10.18 -11.64
CA VAL A 9 4.51 -8.87 -12.33
C VAL A 9 3.57 -7.82 -11.74
N HIS A 10 2.42 -8.23 -11.17
CA HIS A 10 1.49 -7.34 -10.48
C HIS A 10 2.10 -6.82 -9.18
N ILE A 11 2.71 -7.71 -8.39
CA ILE A 11 3.43 -7.35 -7.16
C ILE A 11 4.67 -6.49 -7.50
N ASP A 12 5.44 -6.89 -8.52
CA ASP A 12 6.60 -6.14 -9.03
C ASP A 12 6.20 -4.70 -9.42
N ALA A 13 5.01 -4.50 -10.00
CA ALA A 13 4.50 -3.18 -10.33
C ALA A 13 4.24 -2.33 -9.08
N LEU A 14 3.64 -2.91 -8.03
CA LEU A 14 3.41 -2.20 -6.76
C LEU A 14 4.73 -1.83 -6.07
N LEU A 15 5.69 -2.75 -6.04
CA LEU A 15 7.00 -2.51 -5.44
C LEU A 15 7.82 -1.48 -6.24
N THR A 16 7.83 -1.60 -7.57
CA THR A 16 8.48 -0.62 -8.46
C THR A 16 7.87 0.77 -8.26
N ALA A 17 6.54 0.85 -8.13
CA ALA A 17 5.85 2.10 -7.81
C ALA A 17 6.32 2.70 -6.47
N GLY A 18 6.30 1.92 -5.39
CA GLY A 18 6.76 2.41 -4.08
C GLY A 18 8.23 2.85 -4.09
N LEU A 19 9.11 2.13 -4.80
CA LEU A 19 10.52 2.48 -4.91
C LEU A 19 10.76 3.73 -5.76
N ARG A 20 9.94 3.96 -6.80
CA ARG A 20 10.00 5.16 -7.66
C ARG A 20 9.33 6.38 -7.03
N PHE A 21 8.31 6.15 -6.20
CA PHE A 21 7.61 7.22 -5.51
C PHE A 21 8.36 7.70 -4.26
N ALA A 22 9.24 6.88 -3.70
CA ALA A 22 10.16 7.30 -2.65
C ALA A 22 10.95 8.56 -3.04
N GLU A 23 10.99 9.53 -2.14
CA GLU A 23 11.85 10.71 -2.25
C GLU A 23 13.13 10.49 -1.44
N THR A 24 14.20 11.23 -1.77
CA THR A 24 15.46 11.13 -1.03
C THR A 24 15.22 11.43 0.45
N GLY A 25 15.49 10.45 1.32
CA GLY A 25 15.25 10.54 2.77
C GLY A 25 13.84 10.14 3.22
N TYR A 26 12.91 9.93 2.30
CA TYR A 26 11.51 9.59 2.58
C TYR A 26 11.07 8.35 1.77
N PRO A 27 11.58 7.15 2.12
CA PRO A 27 11.11 5.92 1.50
C PRO A 27 9.63 5.66 1.83
N LEU A 28 8.95 4.90 0.97
CA LEU A 28 7.65 4.32 1.33
C LEU A 28 7.82 3.54 2.65
N SER A 29 7.05 3.94 3.66
CA SER A 29 7.10 3.35 4.99
C SER A 29 5.72 3.22 5.61
N TRP A 30 5.55 2.19 6.41
CA TRP A 30 4.31 1.87 7.13
C TRP A 30 4.67 1.36 8.53
N TYR A 31 3.69 1.24 9.41
CA TYR A 31 3.88 0.73 10.76
C TYR A 31 3.22 -0.63 10.92
N TRP A 32 3.98 -1.58 11.44
CA TRP A 32 3.51 -2.93 11.67
C TRP A 32 4.16 -3.57 12.92
N PRO A 33 3.36 -4.07 13.89
CA PRO A 33 1.89 -3.97 13.97
C PRO A 33 1.41 -2.52 14.07
N SER A 34 0.22 -2.24 13.51
CA SER A 34 -0.40 -0.91 13.60
C SER A 34 -0.53 -0.48 15.06
N PRO A 35 -0.23 0.77 15.41
CA PRO A 35 -0.61 1.32 16.70
C PRO A 35 -2.14 1.19 16.86
N THR A 36 -2.58 0.68 17.99
CA THR A 36 -3.99 0.67 18.42
C THR A 36 -4.15 1.56 19.64
N ALA A 37 -5.37 2.02 19.93
CA ALA A 37 -5.66 2.72 21.17
C ALA A 37 -5.32 1.87 22.42
N ALA A 38 -5.40 0.54 22.32
CA ALA A 38 -4.99 -0.37 23.40
C ALA A 38 -3.47 -0.43 23.61
N SER A 39 -2.67 -0.08 22.61
CA SER A 39 -1.22 0.13 22.77
C SER A 39 -0.86 1.52 23.30
N ASP A 40 -1.85 2.37 23.60
CA ASP A 40 -1.68 3.71 24.17
C ASP A 40 -2.43 3.85 25.51
N PRO A 41 -1.87 3.36 26.63
CA PRO A 41 -2.42 3.59 27.97
C PRO A 41 -2.19 5.01 28.50
N GLY A 42 -1.80 5.98 27.65
CA GLY A 42 -1.67 7.39 28.03
C GLY A 42 -0.48 7.72 28.95
N ASN A 43 0.49 6.82 29.09
CA ASN A 43 1.58 6.95 30.07
C ASN A 43 2.99 6.89 29.47
N TRP A 44 3.12 7.06 28.14
CA TRP A 44 4.42 6.97 27.47
C TRP A 44 5.10 8.33 27.37
N THR A 45 6.38 8.37 27.75
CA THR A 45 7.23 9.52 27.45
C THR A 45 7.55 9.57 25.95
N SER A 46 7.89 10.76 25.44
CA SER A 46 8.21 10.94 24.02
C SER A 46 9.33 10.00 23.52
N SER A 47 10.29 9.63 24.38
CA SER A 47 11.41 8.74 24.03
C SER A 47 11.00 7.28 23.84
N GLU A 48 10.09 6.76 24.67
CA GLU A 48 9.64 5.37 24.57
C GLU A 48 8.71 5.19 23.36
N LEU A 49 7.85 6.19 23.09
CA LEU A 49 7.02 6.23 21.87
C LEU A 49 7.89 6.26 20.60
N GLN A 50 8.98 7.02 20.62
CA GLN A 50 9.92 7.08 19.51
C GLN A 50 10.61 5.73 19.27
N LEU A 51 11.00 5.03 20.34
CA LEU A 51 11.63 3.72 20.25
C LEU A 51 10.67 2.68 19.68
N GLU A 52 9.45 2.58 20.22
CA GLU A 52 8.44 1.66 19.69
C GLU A 52 8.08 1.96 18.24
N SER A 53 7.88 3.24 17.92
CA SER A 53 7.60 3.66 16.55
C SER A 53 8.71 3.25 15.61
N SER A 54 9.97 3.39 16.03
CA SER A 54 11.14 2.97 15.24
C SER A 54 11.17 1.46 15.02
N GLN A 55 10.79 0.65 16.01
CA GLN A 55 10.75 -0.81 15.91
C GLN A 55 9.61 -1.33 15.02
N ARG A 56 8.46 -0.64 15.05
CA ARG A 56 7.28 -0.96 14.23
C ARG A 56 7.41 -0.44 12.81
N ARG A 57 8.25 0.57 12.57
CA ARG A 57 8.42 1.14 11.24
C ARG A 57 9.01 0.09 10.30
N ARG A 58 8.39 -0.02 9.14
CA ARG A 58 8.80 -0.81 7.99
C ARG A 58 9.05 0.14 6.84
N SER A 59 9.96 -0.21 5.95
CA SER A 59 10.24 0.58 4.76
C SER A 59 10.53 -0.29 3.55
N LEU A 60 10.11 0.20 2.39
CA LEU A 60 10.46 -0.37 1.12
C LEU A 60 11.78 0.24 0.62
N SER A 61 12.75 -0.63 0.36
CA SER A 61 14.01 -0.33 -0.29
C SER A 61 14.36 -1.48 -1.22
N LEU A 62 15.39 -1.32 -2.06
CA LEU A 62 15.87 -2.42 -2.91
C LEU A 62 16.27 -3.66 -2.08
N GLN A 63 16.79 -3.46 -0.87
CA GLN A 63 17.17 -4.55 0.02
C GLN A 63 15.97 -5.27 0.64
N THR A 64 14.83 -4.57 0.82
CA THR A 64 13.64 -5.14 1.43
C THR A 64 12.59 -5.59 0.41
N ALA A 65 12.71 -5.20 -0.87
CA ALA A 65 11.72 -5.45 -1.91
C ALA A 65 11.35 -6.94 -2.05
N GLY A 66 12.34 -7.85 -2.06
CA GLY A 66 12.06 -9.29 -2.11
C GLY A 66 11.23 -9.79 -0.92
N ARG A 67 11.56 -9.34 0.30
CA ARG A 67 10.80 -9.68 1.51
C ARG A 67 9.38 -9.12 1.48
N VAL A 68 9.23 -7.87 1.03
CA VAL A 68 7.91 -7.22 0.95
C VAL A 68 7.05 -7.89 -0.12
N GLY A 69 7.62 -8.26 -1.27
CA GLY A 69 6.86 -8.97 -2.30
C GLY A 69 6.47 -10.39 -1.88
N ALA A 70 7.34 -11.11 -1.16
CA ALA A 70 6.97 -12.39 -0.55
C ALA A 70 5.82 -12.24 0.46
N MET A 71 5.86 -11.20 1.30
CA MET A 71 4.76 -10.88 2.22
C MET A 71 3.44 -10.59 1.48
N LEU A 72 3.49 -9.89 0.34
CA LEU A 72 2.29 -9.63 -0.46
C LEU A 72 1.76 -10.91 -1.13
N LEU A 73 2.65 -11.74 -1.66
CA LEU A 73 2.27 -13.01 -2.28
C LEU A 73 1.62 -13.96 -1.25
N ALA A 74 2.21 -14.09 -0.06
CA ALA A 74 1.68 -14.90 1.02
C ALA A 74 0.28 -14.45 1.48
N GLU A 75 0.04 -13.14 1.59
CA GLU A 75 -1.28 -12.61 1.94
C GLU A 75 -2.33 -12.92 0.86
N ASN A 76 -1.97 -12.74 -0.41
CA ASN A 76 -2.86 -13.10 -1.52
C ASN A 76 -3.15 -14.62 -1.54
N ARG A 77 -2.14 -15.46 -1.27
CA ARG A 77 -2.30 -16.91 -1.11
C ARG A 77 -3.24 -17.25 0.06
N ALA A 78 -3.14 -16.56 1.19
CA ALA A 78 -4.04 -16.74 2.32
C ALA A 78 -5.51 -16.46 1.96
N SER A 79 -5.76 -15.45 1.11
CA SER A 79 -7.08 -15.15 0.57
C SER A 79 -7.63 -16.27 -0.33
N VAL A 80 -6.82 -16.76 -1.28
CA VAL A 80 -7.19 -17.87 -2.16
C VAL A 80 -7.49 -19.13 -1.34
N ASN A 81 -6.59 -19.49 -0.43
CA ASN A 81 -6.74 -20.63 0.48
C ASN A 81 -8.04 -20.54 1.29
N HIS A 82 -8.33 -19.38 1.88
CA HIS A 82 -9.57 -19.18 2.62
C HIS A 82 -10.81 -19.32 1.73
N ARG A 83 -10.77 -18.75 0.53
CA ARG A 83 -11.91 -18.73 -0.40
C ARG A 83 -12.27 -20.11 -0.95
N TYR A 84 -11.28 -20.95 -1.20
CA TYR A 84 -11.45 -22.27 -1.81
C TYR A 84 -11.24 -23.44 -0.83
N ALA A 85 -11.00 -23.15 0.45
CA ALA A 85 -10.67 -24.13 1.49
C ALA A 85 -9.44 -24.99 1.13
N GLU A 86 -8.41 -24.31 0.62
CA GLU A 86 -7.11 -24.89 0.28
C GLU A 86 -6.07 -24.54 1.36
N ASP A 87 -4.92 -25.20 1.31
CA ASP A 87 -3.79 -24.97 2.22
C ASP A 87 -2.47 -25.01 1.42
N GLU A 88 -2.48 -24.34 0.26
CA GLU A 88 -1.31 -24.24 -0.60
C GLU A 88 -0.34 -23.19 -0.08
N ILE A 89 0.96 -23.43 -0.30
CA ILE A 89 2.02 -22.48 0.03
C ILE A 89 2.45 -21.80 -1.27
N GLU A 90 2.73 -20.51 -1.19
CA GLU A 90 3.22 -19.74 -2.31
C GLU A 90 4.63 -20.18 -2.77
N GLU A 91 4.91 -19.99 -4.05
CA GLU A 91 6.25 -20.16 -4.60
C GLU A 91 7.21 -19.06 -4.10
N PRO A 92 8.53 -19.30 -4.06
CA PRO A 92 9.50 -18.27 -3.70
C PRO A 92 9.38 -17.03 -4.59
N TYR A 93 9.26 -15.87 -3.96
CA TYR A 93 9.16 -14.59 -4.65
C TYR A 93 10.54 -13.97 -4.89
N LEU A 94 10.80 -13.55 -6.13
CA LEU A 94 11.97 -12.76 -6.53
C LEU A 94 11.50 -11.46 -7.16
N PHE A 95 11.87 -10.34 -6.54
CA PHE A 95 11.52 -9.01 -7.04
C PHE A 95 12.19 -8.74 -8.38
N THR A 96 11.39 -8.35 -9.37
CA THR A 96 11.88 -7.85 -10.66
C THR A 96 11.51 -6.38 -10.83
N TRP A 97 12.52 -5.55 -11.06
CA TRP A 97 12.28 -4.13 -11.31
C TRP A 97 11.63 -3.90 -12.68
N LEU A 98 10.49 -3.21 -12.72
CA LEU A 98 9.81 -2.90 -13.98
C LEU A 98 10.35 -1.63 -14.65
N PRO A 99 10.48 -1.60 -15.99
CA PRO A 99 10.94 -0.42 -16.71
C PRO A 99 9.90 0.71 -16.69
N GLY A 100 10.36 1.94 -16.94
CA GLY A 100 9.52 3.13 -17.09
C GLY A 100 9.23 3.90 -15.78
N THR A 101 8.30 4.84 -15.89
CA THR A 101 7.80 5.68 -14.79
C THR A 101 6.39 5.23 -14.42
N PRO A 102 6.13 4.86 -13.16
CA PRO A 102 4.79 4.45 -12.72
C PRO A 102 3.77 5.58 -12.87
N ASP A 103 2.67 5.30 -13.57
CA ASP A 103 1.50 6.17 -13.61
C ASP A 103 0.69 5.97 -12.32
N PRO A 104 0.45 7.03 -11.51
CA PRO A 104 -0.29 6.91 -10.26
C PRO A 104 -1.70 6.33 -10.42
N ILE A 105 -2.38 6.57 -11.54
CA ILE A 105 -3.71 6.00 -11.81
C ILE A 105 -3.59 4.49 -12.02
N VAL A 106 -2.59 4.04 -12.78
CA VAL A 106 -2.32 2.61 -12.98
C VAL A 106 -1.98 1.93 -11.65
N VAL A 107 -1.17 2.58 -10.80
CA VAL A 107 -0.80 2.07 -9.47
C VAL A 107 -2.04 1.93 -8.58
N LEU A 108 -2.91 2.94 -8.51
CA LEU A 108 -4.14 2.88 -7.72
C LEU A 108 -5.08 1.76 -8.19
N LYS A 109 -5.18 1.54 -9.51
CA LYS A 109 -5.98 0.44 -10.06
C LYS A 109 -5.35 -0.92 -9.76
N ALA A 110 -4.02 -1.03 -9.83
CA ALA A 110 -3.30 -2.24 -9.45
C ALA A 110 -3.48 -2.57 -7.96
N LEU A 111 -3.43 -1.56 -7.09
CA LEU A 111 -3.75 -1.70 -5.66
C LEU A 111 -5.17 -2.21 -5.46
N ALA A 112 -6.18 -1.58 -6.08
CA ALA A 112 -7.57 -2.01 -5.94
C ALA A 112 -7.78 -3.48 -6.38
N CYS A 113 -7.10 -3.90 -7.46
CA CYS A 113 -7.09 -5.30 -7.89
C CYS A 113 -6.46 -6.21 -6.82
N TYR A 114 -5.26 -5.87 -6.36
CA TYR A 114 -4.55 -6.66 -5.35
C TYR A 114 -5.37 -6.83 -4.08
N GLU A 115 -5.91 -5.74 -3.53
CA GLU A 115 -6.73 -5.80 -2.31
C GLU A 115 -7.97 -6.66 -2.49
N TYR A 116 -8.66 -6.53 -3.61
CA TYR A 116 -9.82 -7.35 -3.91
C TYR A 116 -9.45 -8.85 -3.98
N GLN A 117 -8.28 -9.19 -4.53
CA GLN A 117 -7.82 -10.58 -4.58
C GLN A 117 -7.29 -11.09 -3.23
N SER A 118 -6.96 -10.21 -2.29
CA SER A 118 -6.36 -10.56 -0.99
C SER A 118 -7.33 -10.46 0.19
N CYS A 119 -8.57 -10.00 -0.01
CA CYS A 119 -9.47 -9.66 1.10
C CYS A 119 -10.44 -10.75 1.56
N GLU A 120 -10.40 -11.97 1.02
CA GLU A 120 -11.43 -12.98 1.30
C GLU A 120 -11.34 -13.55 2.72
N HIS A 121 -10.21 -13.40 3.41
CA HIS A 121 -9.99 -13.92 4.78
C HIS A 121 -10.19 -12.85 5.86
N PRO A 122 -10.64 -13.22 7.08
CA PRO A 122 -10.98 -12.27 8.14
C PRO A 122 -9.79 -11.45 8.67
N GLY A 123 -8.55 -11.92 8.45
CA GLY A 123 -7.33 -11.26 8.89
C GLY A 123 -6.90 -10.08 8.01
N TRP A 124 -7.47 -9.92 6.81
CA TRP A 124 -7.01 -8.97 5.78
C TRP A 124 -6.83 -7.54 6.30
N ARG A 125 -7.87 -6.94 6.90
CA ARG A 125 -7.80 -5.55 7.39
C ARG A 125 -6.74 -5.34 8.48
N GLY A 126 -6.40 -6.43 9.15
CA GLY A 126 -5.44 -6.43 10.23
C GLY A 126 -4.05 -6.81 9.77
N SER A 127 -3.74 -7.00 8.48
CA SER A 127 -2.45 -7.54 8.01
C SER A 127 -1.40 -6.47 7.67
N GLU A 128 -0.13 -6.88 7.61
CA GLU A 128 0.97 -6.01 7.17
C GLU A 128 0.78 -5.57 5.71
N ALA A 129 0.27 -6.47 4.87
CA ALA A 129 -0.01 -6.20 3.46
C ALA A 129 -1.05 -5.10 3.27
N TYR A 130 -2.10 -5.05 4.10
CA TYR A 130 -3.06 -3.95 4.10
C TYR A 130 -2.39 -2.61 4.43
N GLN A 131 -1.50 -2.58 5.42
CA GLN A 131 -0.77 -1.36 5.80
C GLN A 131 0.21 -0.89 4.71
N PHE A 132 0.86 -1.84 4.02
CA PHE A 132 1.64 -1.52 2.83
C PHE A 132 0.78 -0.90 1.73
N CYS A 133 -0.38 -1.49 1.43
CA CYS A 133 -1.30 -1.00 0.40
C CYS A 133 -1.79 0.41 0.72
N ASP A 134 -2.09 0.70 1.99
CA ASP A 134 -2.51 2.03 2.42
C ASP A 134 -1.40 3.07 2.28
N ALA A 135 -0.19 2.74 2.72
CA ALA A 135 0.96 3.64 2.55
C ALA A 135 1.24 3.93 1.06
N LEU A 136 1.19 2.91 0.19
CA LEU A 136 1.40 3.09 -1.24
C LEU A 136 0.26 3.89 -1.89
N ARG A 137 -0.98 3.68 -1.46
CA ARG A 137 -2.15 4.45 -1.91
C ARG A 137 -1.96 5.93 -1.63
N LEU A 138 -1.59 6.30 -0.42
CA LEU A 138 -1.40 7.70 -0.04
C LEU A 138 -0.28 8.36 -0.87
N GLN A 139 0.83 7.65 -1.09
CA GLN A 139 1.89 8.14 -1.99
C GLN A 139 1.40 8.29 -3.43
N ALA A 140 0.66 7.31 -3.97
CA ALA A 140 0.14 7.37 -5.33
C ALA A 140 -0.90 8.51 -5.52
N ILE A 141 -1.77 8.75 -4.53
CA ILE A 141 -2.72 9.87 -4.52
C ILE A 141 -1.97 11.20 -4.60
N GLY A 142 -0.92 11.39 -3.79
CA GLY A 142 -0.10 12.60 -3.81
C GLY A 142 0.60 12.86 -5.16
N ARG A 143 0.71 11.85 -6.02
CA ARG A 143 1.30 11.93 -7.36
C ARG A 143 0.28 12.14 -8.47
N LEU A 144 -1.03 12.11 -8.17
CA LEU A 144 -2.06 12.33 -9.17
C LEU A 144 -1.91 13.71 -9.83
N PRO A 145 -2.05 13.81 -11.17
CA PRO A 145 -2.06 15.10 -11.84
C PRO A 145 -3.09 16.04 -11.21
N ARG A 146 -2.68 17.28 -10.95
CA ARG A 146 -3.52 18.34 -10.37
C ARG A 146 -3.96 18.11 -8.91
N TYR A 147 -3.49 17.07 -8.23
CA TYR A 147 -3.82 16.85 -6.82
C TYR A 147 -3.35 18.00 -5.93
N SER A 148 -2.13 18.49 -6.15
CA SER A 148 -1.58 19.67 -5.46
C SER A 148 -2.33 20.96 -5.72
N ASP A 149 -2.99 21.06 -6.89
CA ASP A 149 -3.72 22.25 -7.32
C ASP A 149 -5.17 22.24 -6.83
N ALA A 150 -5.66 21.08 -6.37
CA ALA A 150 -6.99 20.94 -5.84
C ALA A 150 -7.10 21.69 -4.50
N PRO A 151 -8.26 22.30 -4.21
CA PRO A 151 -8.46 23.01 -2.95
C PRO A 151 -8.39 22.02 -1.78
N TRP A 152 -7.48 22.30 -0.82
CA TRP A 152 -7.38 21.52 0.41
C TRP A 152 -8.54 21.81 1.37
N ILE A 153 -8.90 23.09 1.51
CA ILE A 153 -10.06 23.54 2.27
C ILE A 153 -11.20 23.78 1.29
N ILE A 154 -12.38 23.26 1.59
CA ILE A 154 -13.60 23.51 0.81
C ILE A 154 -14.37 24.63 1.50
N ASP A 155 -14.24 25.84 0.97
CA ASP A 155 -14.92 27.06 1.44
C ASP A 155 -15.89 27.64 0.39
N ASP A 156 -15.95 27.04 -0.80
CA ASP A 156 -16.86 27.36 -1.90
C ASP A 156 -17.88 26.23 -2.12
N ALA A 157 -19.17 26.55 -2.05
CA ALA A 157 -20.26 25.61 -2.31
C ALA A 157 -20.32 25.15 -3.78
N ASP A 158 -19.72 25.92 -4.69
CA ASP A 158 -19.69 25.64 -6.13
C ASP A 158 -18.41 24.90 -6.58
N VAL A 159 -17.61 24.37 -5.65
CA VAL A 159 -16.31 23.72 -5.93
C VAL A 159 -16.37 22.61 -6.98
N PHE A 160 -17.52 21.94 -7.14
CA PHE A 160 -17.71 20.88 -8.14
C PHE A 160 -18.30 21.36 -9.46
N LEU A 161 -18.72 22.63 -9.58
CA LEU A 161 -19.35 23.17 -10.78
C LEU A 161 -18.32 23.73 -11.80
N THR A 162 -17.10 24.05 -11.36
CA THR A 162 -16.04 24.68 -12.18
C THR A 162 -15.24 23.73 -13.07
N ALA A 163 -15.46 22.40 -12.98
CA ALA A 163 -14.60 21.41 -13.62
C ALA A 163 -14.75 21.28 -15.16
N ARG A 164 -15.82 21.78 -15.78
CA ARG A 164 -16.12 21.50 -17.20
C ARG A 164 -15.46 22.41 -18.26
N ALA A 165 -14.68 23.42 -17.88
CA ALA A 165 -14.23 24.45 -18.82
C ALA A 165 -12.76 24.38 -19.29
N ARG A 166 -11.96 23.40 -18.83
CA ARG A 166 -10.48 23.46 -18.99
C ARG A 166 -9.82 22.37 -19.84
N ASP A 167 -10.60 21.55 -20.56
CA ASP A 167 -10.06 20.54 -21.49
C ASP A 167 -10.23 20.99 -22.96
N ARG A 168 -9.57 22.09 -23.34
CA ARG A 168 -9.29 22.45 -24.74
C ARG A 168 -7.81 22.79 -24.91
#